data_AF-A0A379TTQ8-F1
#
_entry.id   AF-A0A379TTQ8-F1
#
_cell.length_a   1.000
_cell.length_b   1.000
_cell.length_c   1.000
_cell.angle_alpha   90.00
_cell.angle_beta   90.00
_cell.angle_gamma   90.00
#
_symmetry.space_group_name_H-M   'P 1'
#
loop_
_entity.id
_entity.type
_entity.pdbx_description
1 polymer ?
#
loop_
_entity_poly.entity_id
_entity_poly.type
_entity_poly.pdbx_seq_one_letter_code
_entity_poly.pdbx_strand_id
1 'polypeptide(L)'
;MSTLGHQYDNSLVSNAFGFLRLPMNFQPYDSDADWVITGVPFDMATSGRAGGRHGPAAIRQVSTNLAWEHHRFPWNSDMRERLNVVDCGDLVYAFGDAREMSEKLQAHAEKLLSAGKRMLSFGGDHFVTLPLLRATPNILAKWRWYILTRIPIPTLTAANSITARCSTPRRKKA
;
A
#
# COMPACT_ATOMS: atom_id res chain seq x y z
N MET A 1 -20.46 -2.23 3.28
CA MET A 1 -20.53 -1.63 4.62
C MET A 1 -20.77 -2.75 5.62
N SER A 2 -19.78 -3.05 6.46
CA SER A 2 -19.69 -4.30 7.23
C SER A 2 -20.03 -4.07 8.71
N THR A 3 -21.26 -3.64 8.96
CA THR A 3 -21.77 -3.29 10.29
C THR A 3 -22.94 -4.20 10.64
N LEU A 4 -23.23 -4.31 11.94
CA LEU A 4 -24.38 -5.08 12.42
C LEU A 4 -25.68 -4.56 11.76
N GLY A 5 -26.39 -5.44 11.05
CA GLY A 5 -27.65 -5.10 10.39
C GLY A 5 -27.53 -4.10 9.23
N HIS A 6 -26.35 -3.97 8.60
CA HIS A 6 -26.08 -3.01 7.52
C HIS A 6 -26.36 -1.55 7.89
N GLN A 7 -26.28 -1.23 9.18
CA GLN A 7 -26.48 0.12 9.70
C GLN A 7 -25.34 1.06 9.29
N TYR A 8 -25.65 2.31 9.00
CA TYR A 8 -24.62 3.31 8.76
C TYR A 8 -23.89 3.64 10.07
N ASP A 9 -22.64 3.21 10.21
CA ASP A 9 -21.79 3.55 11.35
C ASP A 9 -20.97 4.80 11.00
N ASN A 10 -21.09 5.85 11.82
CA ASN A 10 -20.29 7.09 11.75
C ASN A 10 -19.46 7.33 13.02
N SER A 11 -19.44 6.38 13.94
CA SER A 11 -18.71 6.46 15.20
C SER A 11 -17.21 6.53 14.93
N LEU A 12 -16.51 7.39 15.67
CA LEU A 12 -15.06 7.49 15.58
C LEU A 12 -14.33 6.37 16.35
N VAL A 13 -15.07 5.64 17.20
CA VAL A 13 -14.50 4.78 18.25
C VAL A 13 -14.91 3.31 18.12
N SER A 14 -15.98 2.98 17.39
CA SER A 14 -16.44 1.59 17.20
C SER A 14 -16.03 1.05 15.82
N ASN A 15 -16.02 -0.28 15.69
CA ASN A 15 -15.92 -0.99 14.40
C ASN A 15 -14.80 -0.45 13.47
N ALA A 16 -13.63 -0.17 14.05
CA ALA A 16 -12.43 0.26 13.34
C ALA A 16 -11.74 -0.92 12.63
N PHE A 17 -12.51 -1.65 11.81
CA PHE A 17 -12.01 -2.78 11.04
C PHE A 17 -11.44 -2.28 9.71
N GLY A 18 -10.18 -2.64 9.43
CA GLY A 18 -9.50 -2.24 8.21
C GLY A 18 -9.20 -0.73 8.11
N PHE A 19 -8.68 -0.33 6.96
CA PHE A 19 -8.40 1.07 6.64
C PHE A 19 -9.65 1.80 6.13
N LEU A 20 -9.94 3.00 6.65
CA LEU A 20 -11.06 3.87 6.25
C LEU A 20 -12.45 3.20 6.25
N ARG A 21 -12.61 2.09 6.98
CA ARG A 21 -13.81 1.22 6.96
C ARG A 21 -14.12 0.64 5.57
N LEU A 22 -13.09 0.48 4.74
CA LEU A 22 -13.19 -0.18 3.46
C LEU A 22 -13.54 -1.67 3.64
N PRO A 23 -14.15 -2.31 2.65
CA PRO A 23 -14.42 -3.73 2.69
C PRO A 23 -13.13 -4.52 2.91
N MET A 24 -13.16 -5.44 3.87
CA MET A 24 -12.08 -6.39 4.09
C MET A 24 -12.22 -7.57 3.13
N ASN A 25 -11.13 -7.93 2.46
CA ASN A 25 -11.08 -9.11 1.60
C ASN A 25 -9.71 -9.78 1.69
N PHE A 26 -9.66 -10.96 2.32
CA PHE A 26 -8.45 -11.75 2.50
C PHE A 26 -8.02 -12.54 1.25
N GLN A 27 -8.82 -12.51 0.18
CA GLN A 27 -8.52 -13.08 -1.13
C GLN A 27 -8.42 -11.97 -2.18
N PRO A 28 -7.40 -11.10 -2.11
CA PRO A 28 -7.35 -9.90 -2.95
C PRO A 28 -7.12 -10.20 -4.44
N TYR A 29 -6.53 -11.35 -4.77
CA TYR A 29 -6.15 -11.70 -6.15
C TYR A 29 -7.35 -11.90 -7.07
N ASP A 30 -8.40 -12.55 -6.55
CA ASP A 30 -9.62 -12.90 -7.30
C ASP A 30 -10.75 -11.86 -7.10
N SER A 31 -10.46 -10.78 -6.37
CA SER A 31 -11.42 -9.71 -6.10
C SER A 31 -11.58 -8.78 -7.30
N ASP A 32 -12.72 -8.10 -7.43
CA ASP A 32 -12.91 -7.04 -8.43
C ASP A 32 -12.22 -5.71 -8.07
N ALA A 33 -11.41 -5.68 -7.01
CA ALA A 33 -10.79 -4.46 -6.51
C ALA A 33 -9.66 -3.97 -7.44
N ASP A 34 -9.61 -2.66 -7.66
CA ASP A 34 -8.54 -1.99 -8.39
C ASP A 34 -7.33 -1.74 -7.49
N TRP A 35 -7.59 -1.45 -6.20
CA TRP A 35 -6.58 -1.16 -5.20
C TRP A 35 -6.68 -2.14 -4.03
N VAL A 36 -5.52 -2.67 -3.64
CA VAL A 36 -5.39 -3.59 -2.52
C VAL A 36 -4.48 -2.96 -1.49
N ILE A 37 -4.98 -2.86 -0.26
CA ILE A 37 -4.23 -2.38 0.89
C ILE A 37 -3.66 -3.57 1.64
N THR A 38 -2.34 -3.57 1.83
CA THR A 38 -1.62 -4.65 2.52
C THR A 38 -0.74 -4.06 3.62
N GLY A 39 -0.89 -4.52 4.86
CA GLY A 39 0.04 -4.17 5.93
C GLY A 39 1.24 -5.11 5.98
N VAL A 40 2.39 -4.59 6.37
CA VAL A 40 3.66 -5.31 6.52
C VAL A 40 4.26 -4.93 7.88
N PRO A 41 3.91 -5.67 8.96
CA PRO A 41 4.33 -5.35 10.33
C PRO A 41 5.79 -5.75 10.61
N PHE A 42 6.75 -5.09 9.97
CA PHE A 42 8.18 -5.43 10.02
C PHE A 42 9.00 -4.28 10.63
N ASP A 43 9.94 -4.56 11.55
CA ASP A 43 10.88 -3.55 12.08
C ASP A 43 12.30 -4.07 12.34
N MET A 44 12.67 -5.24 11.83
CA MET A 44 13.96 -5.86 12.14
C MET A 44 15.15 -5.17 11.48
N ALA A 45 14.92 -4.31 10.48
CA ALA A 45 15.97 -3.55 9.81
C ALA A 45 16.13 -2.13 10.41
N THR A 46 15.50 -1.86 11.56
CA THR A 46 15.56 -0.55 12.21
C THR A 46 16.95 -0.31 12.81
N SER A 47 17.56 0.85 12.51
CA SER A 47 18.86 1.26 13.07
C SER A 47 18.77 1.94 14.44
N GLY A 48 17.57 2.35 14.84
CA GLY A 48 17.29 3.09 16.07
C GLY A 48 16.21 2.44 16.94
N ARG A 49 15.12 3.17 17.19
CA ARG A 49 14.03 2.69 18.05
C ARG A 49 13.13 1.70 17.31
N ALA A 50 12.93 0.51 17.89
CA ALA A 50 11.93 -0.45 17.44
C ALA A 50 10.50 0.07 17.65
N GLY A 51 9.53 -0.56 16.99
CA GLY A 51 8.10 -0.24 17.12
C GLY A 51 7.37 -0.04 15.78
N GLY A 52 8.10 0.04 14.67
CA GLY A 52 7.52 0.18 13.32
C GLY A 52 6.52 -0.93 13.00
N ARG A 53 6.71 -2.13 13.54
CA ARG A 53 5.82 -3.29 13.36
C ARG A 53 4.35 -3.01 13.77
N HIS A 54 4.11 -2.06 14.65
CA HIS A 54 2.76 -1.68 15.09
C HIS A 54 2.11 -0.61 14.19
N GLY A 55 2.84 -0.07 13.23
CA GLY A 55 2.40 0.97 12.30
C GLY A 55 1.13 0.61 11.52
N PRO A 56 1.05 -0.56 10.86
CA PRO A 56 -0.13 -0.92 10.07
C PRO A 56 -1.42 -0.94 10.89
N ALA A 57 -1.37 -1.51 12.11
CA ALA A 57 -2.50 -1.53 13.02
C ALA A 57 -2.87 -0.11 13.50
N ALA A 58 -1.89 0.70 13.87
CA ALA A 58 -2.12 2.08 14.32
C ALA A 58 -2.75 2.95 13.21
N ILE A 59 -2.29 2.83 11.97
CA ILE A 59 -2.85 3.55 10.82
C ILE A 59 -4.32 3.19 10.62
N ARG A 60 -4.68 1.90 10.67
CA ARG A 60 -6.07 1.45 10.55
C ARG A 60 -6.94 2.05 11.66
N GLN A 61 -6.47 2.00 12.91
CA GLN A 61 -7.21 2.57 14.05
C GLN A 61 -7.45 4.07 13.94
N VAL A 62 -6.44 4.85 13.52
CA VAL A 62 -6.57 6.31 13.41
C VAL A 62 -7.38 6.72 12.18
N SER A 63 -7.43 5.87 11.14
CA SER A 63 -8.13 6.15 9.89
C SER A 63 -9.65 6.32 10.05
N THR A 64 -10.25 5.89 11.16
CA THR A 64 -11.68 6.12 11.45
C THR A 64 -12.05 7.60 11.47
N ASN A 65 -11.13 8.46 11.91
CA ASN A 65 -11.32 9.93 11.88
C ASN A 65 -11.48 10.45 10.46
N LEU A 66 -10.70 9.92 9.52
CA LEU A 66 -10.80 10.26 8.11
C LEU A 66 -12.00 9.58 7.45
N ALA A 67 -12.45 8.44 7.97
CA ALA A 67 -13.60 7.73 7.43
C ALA A 67 -14.93 8.46 7.67
N TRP A 68 -15.02 9.22 8.76
CA TRP A 68 -16.16 10.07 9.10
C TRP A 68 -16.37 11.22 8.11
N GLU A 69 -15.28 11.80 7.60
CA GLU A 69 -15.35 12.80 6.54
C GLU A 69 -15.65 12.11 5.20
N HIS A 70 -16.87 12.25 4.68
CA HIS A 70 -17.22 11.75 3.33
C HIS A 70 -16.33 12.37 2.24
N HIS A 71 -16.00 13.66 2.42
CA HIS A 71 -15.27 14.46 1.45
C HIS A 71 -14.13 15.19 2.17
N ARG A 72 -12.89 14.73 1.96
CA ARG A 72 -11.73 15.40 2.53
C ARG A 72 -11.46 16.69 1.75
N PHE A 73 -11.45 17.84 2.42
CA PHE A 73 -11.02 19.09 1.78
C PHE A 73 -9.59 18.96 1.21
N PRO A 74 -9.28 19.42 -0.02
CA PRO A 74 -10.10 20.21 -0.95
C PRO A 74 -10.86 19.39 -2.01
N TRP A 75 -10.99 18.07 -1.85
CA TRP A 75 -11.68 17.22 -2.81
C TRP A 75 -13.21 17.29 -2.61
N ASN A 76 -13.94 17.42 -3.72
CA ASN A 76 -15.41 17.51 -3.75
C ASN A 76 -16.10 16.17 -4.03
N SER A 77 -15.39 15.04 -3.95
CA SER A 77 -15.95 13.70 -4.21
C SER A 77 -15.41 12.67 -3.23
N ASP A 78 -16.25 11.73 -2.79
CA ASP A 78 -15.80 10.60 -1.98
C ASP A 78 -14.90 9.69 -2.82
N MET A 79 -13.79 9.27 -2.22
CA MET A 79 -12.86 8.31 -2.82
C MET A 79 -13.58 6.98 -3.13
N ARG A 80 -14.51 6.57 -2.26
CA ARG A 80 -15.21 5.27 -2.31
C ARG A 80 -16.14 5.13 -3.52
N GLU A 81 -16.61 6.23 -4.06
CA GLU A 81 -17.45 6.24 -5.27
C GLU A 81 -16.64 6.04 -6.56
N ARG A 82 -15.33 6.32 -6.50
CA ARG A 82 -14.46 6.37 -7.69
C ARG A 82 -13.42 5.26 -7.74
N LEU A 83 -13.06 4.69 -6.59
CA LEU A 83 -12.03 3.66 -6.48
C LEU A 83 -12.60 2.43 -5.79
N ASN A 84 -12.45 1.26 -6.42
CA ASN A 84 -12.73 -0.01 -5.75
C ASN A 84 -11.50 -0.43 -4.94
N VAL A 85 -11.55 -0.21 -3.63
CA VAL A 85 -10.42 -0.45 -2.72
C VAL A 85 -10.81 -1.47 -1.65
N VAL A 86 -9.96 -2.46 -1.44
CA VAL A 86 -10.11 -3.48 -0.39
C VAL A 86 -8.91 -3.48 0.54
N ASP A 87 -9.15 -3.76 1.83
CA ASP A 87 -8.09 -4.05 2.80
C ASP A 87 -7.92 -5.57 2.91
N CYS A 88 -6.74 -6.09 2.58
CA CYS A 88 -6.44 -7.51 2.66
C CYS A 88 -5.81 -7.93 3.98
N GLY A 89 -5.68 -7.02 4.94
CA GLY A 89 -5.00 -7.27 6.19
C GLY A 89 -3.49 -7.23 6.05
N ASP A 90 -2.80 -8.08 6.81
CA ASP A 90 -1.34 -8.06 6.93
C ASP A 90 -0.70 -9.27 6.24
N LEU A 91 0.51 -9.06 5.70
CA LEU A 91 1.31 -10.14 5.13
C LEU A 91 1.74 -11.12 6.22
N VAL A 92 1.48 -12.41 6.00
CA VAL A 92 1.89 -13.49 6.91
C VAL A 92 3.24 -14.08 6.50
N TYR A 93 4.23 -13.97 7.38
CA TYR A 93 5.57 -14.54 7.23
C TYR A 93 6.06 -15.07 8.59
N ALA A 94 7.11 -15.90 8.62
CA ALA A 94 7.66 -16.39 9.88
C ALA A 94 8.30 -15.25 10.67
N PHE A 95 7.85 -15.10 11.90
CA PHE A 95 8.32 -14.04 12.76
C PHE A 95 9.80 -14.21 13.08
N GLY A 96 10.62 -13.22 12.76
CA GLY A 96 12.08 -13.30 12.91
C GLY A 96 12.83 -13.68 11.64
N ASP A 97 12.15 -14.02 10.54
CA ASP A 97 12.78 -14.26 9.24
C ASP A 97 12.60 -13.06 8.30
N ALA A 98 13.62 -12.21 8.23
CA ALA A 98 13.63 -11.06 7.34
C ALA A 98 13.75 -11.44 5.86
N ARG A 99 14.34 -12.60 5.55
CA ARG A 99 14.50 -13.08 4.18
C ARG A 99 13.17 -13.58 3.65
N GLU A 100 12.50 -14.44 4.42
CA GLU A 100 11.18 -14.96 4.04
C GLU A 100 10.16 -13.84 3.90
N MET A 101 10.19 -12.84 4.80
CA MET A 101 9.35 -11.63 4.68
C MET A 101 9.56 -10.94 3.32
N SER A 102 10.82 -10.72 2.94
CA SER A 102 11.19 -10.06 1.68
C SER A 102 10.71 -10.86 0.46
N GLU A 103 10.95 -12.17 0.46
CA GLU A 103 10.54 -13.08 -0.62
C GLU A 103 9.01 -13.16 -0.76
N LYS A 104 8.29 -13.30 0.36
CA LYS A 104 6.81 -13.33 0.37
C LYS A 104 6.20 -12.00 -0.03
N LEU A 105 6.76 -10.88 0.43
CA LEU A 105 6.28 -9.55 0.08
C LEU A 105 6.47 -9.28 -1.42
N GLN A 106 7.63 -9.64 -1.96
CA GLN A 106 7.89 -9.54 -3.39
C GLN A 106 6.90 -10.40 -4.18
N ALA A 107 6.73 -11.68 -3.84
CA ALA A 107 5.79 -12.57 -4.52
C ALA A 107 4.33 -12.09 -4.44
N HIS A 108 3.91 -11.56 -3.29
CA HIS A 108 2.59 -10.96 -3.11
C HIS A 108 2.38 -9.76 -4.03
N ALA A 109 3.34 -8.83 -4.08
CA ALA A 109 3.28 -7.66 -4.93
C ALA A 109 3.30 -8.03 -6.43
N GLU A 110 4.16 -8.96 -6.85
CA GLU A 110 4.19 -9.48 -8.22
C GLU A 110 2.84 -10.08 -8.63
N LYS A 111 2.24 -10.89 -7.75
CA LYS A 111 0.93 -11.50 -8.01
C LYS A 111 -0.18 -10.45 -8.13
N LEU A 112 -0.21 -9.43 -7.27
CA LEU A 112 -1.18 -8.35 -7.38
C LEU A 112 -1.02 -7.53 -8.67
N LEU A 113 0.22 -7.16 -8.98
CA LEU A 113 0.53 -6.36 -10.15
C LEU A 113 0.25 -7.12 -11.46
N SER A 114 0.54 -8.42 -11.51
CA SER A 114 0.20 -9.28 -12.66
C SER A 114 -1.30 -9.45 -12.88
N ALA A 115 -2.11 -9.36 -11.82
CA ALA A 115 -3.57 -9.30 -11.89
C ALA A 115 -4.10 -7.91 -12.31
N GLY A 116 -3.23 -6.96 -12.69
CA GLY A 116 -3.60 -5.61 -13.10
C GLY A 116 -4.03 -4.69 -11.95
N LYS A 117 -3.84 -5.12 -10.71
CA LYS A 117 -4.23 -4.39 -9.50
C LYS A 117 -3.11 -3.44 -9.06
N ARG A 118 -3.49 -2.45 -8.26
CA ARG A 118 -2.56 -1.52 -7.60
C ARG A 118 -2.46 -1.86 -6.13
N MET A 119 -1.30 -1.62 -5.55
CA MET A 119 -1.01 -1.97 -4.17
C MET A 119 -0.70 -0.70 -3.36
N LEU A 120 -1.31 -0.59 -2.19
CA LEU A 120 -0.98 0.39 -1.16
C LEU A 120 -0.49 -0.36 0.08
N SER A 121 0.81 -0.26 0.38
CA SER A 121 1.38 -0.96 1.52
C SER A 121 1.50 -0.06 2.75
N PHE A 122 1.08 -0.55 3.91
CA PHE A 122 1.45 0.03 5.19
C PHE A 122 2.65 -0.72 5.74
N GLY A 123 3.82 -0.07 5.71
CA GLY A 123 5.04 -0.66 6.25
C GLY A 123 5.11 -0.53 7.77
N GLY A 124 6.16 -1.14 8.32
CA GLY A 124 6.77 -0.68 9.55
C GLY A 124 8.02 0.11 9.22
N ASP A 125 9.17 -0.54 9.19
CA ASP A 125 10.42 0.07 8.73
C ASP A 125 10.45 0.29 7.20
N HIS A 126 11.44 1.06 6.75
CA HIS A 126 11.60 1.39 5.33
C HIS A 126 12.20 0.26 4.48
N PHE A 127 12.69 -0.84 5.08
CA PHE A 127 13.29 -1.95 4.35
C PHE A 127 12.26 -2.66 3.47
N VAL A 128 10.99 -2.66 3.87
CA VAL A 128 9.86 -3.21 3.09
C VAL A 128 9.74 -2.61 1.68
N THR A 129 10.30 -1.42 1.45
CA THR A 129 10.30 -0.75 0.14
C THR A 129 11.13 -1.52 -0.90
N LEU A 130 12.22 -2.17 -0.47
CA LEU A 130 13.14 -2.88 -1.36
C LEU A 130 12.46 -4.05 -2.11
N PRO A 131 11.81 -5.03 -1.45
CA PRO A 131 11.11 -6.11 -2.15
C PRO A 131 9.95 -5.60 -3.02
N LEU A 132 9.27 -4.52 -2.62
CA LEU A 132 8.22 -3.90 -3.43
C LEU A 132 8.76 -3.33 -4.74
N LEU A 133 9.90 -2.63 -4.68
CA LEU A 133 10.56 -2.13 -5.88
C LEU A 133 11.06 -3.26 -6.78
N ARG A 134 11.52 -4.38 -6.20
CA ARG A 134 11.92 -5.59 -6.93
C ARG A 134 10.76 -6.33 -7.59
N ALA A 135 9.55 -6.21 -7.07
CA ALA A 135 8.33 -6.75 -7.70
C ALA A 135 7.84 -5.92 -8.89
N THR A 136 8.16 -4.63 -8.91
CA THR A 136 7.68 -3.68 -9.93
C THR A 136 8.47 -3.60 -11.28
N PRO A 137 9.67 -4.18 -11.51
CA PRO A 137 10.49 -3.92 -12.72
C PRO A 137 9.80 -4.22 -14.05
N ASN A 138 8.90 -5.21 -14.11
CA ASN A 138 8.26 -5.63 -15.36
C ASN A 138 7.12 -4.73 -15.84
N ILE A 139 6.61 -3.82 -15.00
CA ILE A 139 5.47 -2.93 -15.32
C ILE A 139 5.89 -1.45 -15.40
N LEU A 140 7.13 -1.15 -15.01
CA LEU A 140 7.61 0.19 -14.67
C LEU A 140 8.21 1.04 -15.78
N ALA A 141 8.20 0.62 -17.04
CA ALA A 141 8.60 1.52 -18.14
C ALA A 141 7.73 2.81 -18.24
N LYS A 142 6.68 2.94 -17.41
CA LYS A 142 5.65 3.99 -17.50
C LYS A 142 5.41 4.84 -16.23
N TRP A 143 6.01 4.55 -15.07
CA TRP A 143 5.65 5.24 -13.82
C TRP A 143 6.80 6.04 -13.19
N ARG A 144 6.48 7.23 -12.65
CA ARG A 144 7.42 8.15 -11.99
C ARG A 144 7.26 8.07 -10.48
N TRP A 145 8.37 7.86 -9.76
CA TRP A 145 8.41 7.73 -8.30
C TRP A 145 8.83 9.04 -7.62
N TYR A 146 8.32 9.26 -6.41
CA TYR A 146 8.81 10.28 -5.47
C TYR A 146 9.34 9.57 -4.22
N ILE A 147 10.66 9.62 -4.02
CA ILE A 147 11.32 9.19 -2.78
C ILE A 147 11.35 10.40 -1.85
N LEU A 148 10.72 10.27 -0.68
CA LEU A 148 10.57 11.34 0.30
C LEU A 148 11.45 11.10 1.54
N THR A 149 12.75 10.88 1.34
CA THR A 149 13.74 10.95 2.44
C THR A 149 15.12 11.37 1.96
N ARG A 150 15.66 12.40 2.61
CA ARG A 150 17.03 12.93 2.48
C ARG A 150 18.00 12.04 3.28
N ILE A 151 18.22 10.80 2.84
CA ILE A 151 19.22 9.90 3.44
C ILE A 151 20.23 9.54 2.34
N PRO A 152 21.54 9.81 2.52
CA PRO A 152 22.55 9.39 1.56
C PRO A 152 22.59 7.86 1.55
N ILE A 153 22.29 7.27 0.39
CA ILE A 153 22.53 5.85 0.13
C ILE A 153 24.06 5.67 0.17
N PRO A 154 24.63 4.87 1.09
CA PRO A 154 26.03 4.50 0.97
C PRO A 154 26.18 3.69 -0.33
N THR A 155 26.94 4.27 -1.26
CA THR A 155 27.22 3.73 -2.58
C THR A 155 27.89 2.36 -2.46
N LEU A 156 27.14 1.29 -2.78
CA LEU A 156 27.71 0.09 -3.36
C LEU A 156 27.58 0.21 -4.88
N THR A 157 28.72 0.40 -5.51
CA THR A 157 28.96 0.59 -6.92
C THR A 157 28.39 -0.55 -7.76
N ALA A 158 27.38 -0.27 -8.59
CA ALA A 158 27.18 -0.95 -9.88
C ALA A 158 26.29 -0.07 -10.78
N ALA A 159 26.86 0.32 -11.91
CA ALA A 159 26.28 1.19 -12.93
C ALA A 159 25.09 0.54 -13.65
N ASN A 160 24.09 1.34 -14.03
CA ASN A 160 23.75 1.56 -15.43
C ASN A 160 22.72 2.69 -15.57
N SER A 161 23.07 3.64 -16.43
CA SER A 161 22.30 4.82 -16.80
C SER A 161 21.06 4.43 -17.63
N ILE A 162 19.87 4.69 -17.10
CA ILE A 162 18.63 4.68 -17.89
C ILE A 162 18.17 6.13 -18.05
N THR A 163 18.64 6.78 -19.11
CA THR A 163 18.10 8.06 -19.59
C THR A 163 16.87 7.79 -20.45
N ALA A 164 15.67 7.89 -19.86
CA ALA A 164 14.42 7.82 -20.61
C ALA A 164 14.09 9.19 -21.23
N ARG A 165 14.16 9.27 -22.56
CA ARG A 165 13.69 10.41 -23.37
C ARG A 165 12.15 10.48 -23.33
N CYS A 166 11.63 11.68 -23.09
CA CYS A 166 10.20 11.99 -23.06
C CYS A 166 9.66 12.13 -24.50
N SER A 167 8.72 11.27 -24.89
CA SER A 167 7.83 11.52 -26.03
C SER A 167 6.37 11.26 -25.62
N THR A 168 5.63 12.34 -25.40
CA THR A 168 4.21 12.30 -25.05
C THR A 168 3.36 12.13 -26.31
N PRO A 169 2.46 11.13 -26.42
CA PRO A 169 1.43 11.12 -27.45
C PRO A 169 0.25 11.98 -26.99
N ARG A 170 -0.03 13.08 -27.68
CA ARG A 170 -1.27 13.86 -27.55
C ARG A 170 -2.46 12.97 -27.97
N ARG A 171 -3.34 12.63 -27.04
CA ARG A 171 -4.65 12.03 -27.35
C ARG A 171 -5.56 13.15 -27.89
N LYS A 172 -5.96 13.04 -29.17
CA LYS A 172 -6.97 13.93 -29.79
C LYS A 172 -8.32 13.66 -29.12
N LYS A 173 -9.00 14.72 -28.67
CA LYS A 173 -10.41 14.69 -28.30
C LYS A 173 -11.24 14.56 -29.58
N ALA A 174 -12.18 13.62 -29.59
CA ALA A 174 -13.40 13.69 -30.37
C ALA A 174 -14.52 14.12 -29.42
#